data_AF-Q10YB2-F1
#
_entry.id   AF-Q10YB2-F1
#
_cell.length_a   1.000
_cell.length_b   1.000
_cell.length_c   1.000
_cell.angle_alpha   90.00
_cell.angle_beta   90.00
_cell.angle_gamma   90.00
#
_symmetry.space_group_name_H-M   'P 1'
#
loop_
_entity.id
_entity.type
_entity.pdbx_description
1 polymer ?
#
loop_
_entity_poly.entity_id
_entity_poly.type
_entity_poly.pdbx_seq_one_letter_code
_entity_poly.pdbx_strand_id
1 'polypeptide(L)'
;MGYNDQCKLFLWSNTKKEYTLKEIESGYPYLQKPNDNEEIKISTPAKVSSLENGNFSGRYCSTFKYQETIYCITLAIDGNRRALNNYKELGRQGKDNSKSGIRLVDQRGTFISSEGVKICSYNKIFEHLLLEKYSILAENKVQRHYILIINGSFNVVTNRNSLTDTSKQILEDPPFIEKIKNFLDEAERNVVVFRELIERLKKENQEKKFEKYTERLKKLKESIQYRPRFKVNNIEQLKDKWIIAPEHGEEHWVGALYTMFSHLVTVNSPCQKLWVRPRTFCGNGLDSIAVPLEENSLKETVHEGLEYKYTFSATDQYNHPFIQTNWIVCWDMSMPEKGAKIEDAYEYFGYVSFENEELTNIGYEIVDIERLKGESHSSPIKVISLKKLLNETFDCKWTTPPTK
;
A
#
# COMPACT_ATOMS: atom_id res chain seq x y z
N MET A 1 3.96 39.51 -13.65
CA MET A 1 5.02 40.32 -13.01
C MET A 1 5.98 39.34 -12.37
N GLY A 2 7.21 39.25 -12.84
CA GLY A 2 8.21 38.33 -12.28
C GLY A 2 8.67 38.80 -10.89
N TYR A 3 9.15 37.87 -10.07
CA TYR A 3 9.88 38.17 -8.83
C TYR A 3 10.95 39.21 -9.15
N ASN A 4 10.81 40.37 -8.52
CA ASN A 4 11.51 41.59 -8.89
C ASN A 4 12.69 41.79 -7.92
N ASP A 5 13.90 41.91 -8.47
CA ASP A 5 15.16 42.18 -7.76
C ASP A 5 15.19 43.50 -6.97
N GLN A 6 14.10 44.29 -6.99
CA GLN A 6 13.97 45.57 -6.29
C GLN A 6 13.80 45.44 -4.77
N CYS A 7 13.46 44.27 -4.22
CA CYS A 7 13.35 44.09 -2.77
C CYS A 7 14.60 43.40 -2.22
N LYS A 8 15.43 44.15 -1.49
CA LYS A 8 16.64 43.65 -0.82
C LYS A 8 16.36 43.49 0.67
N LEU A 9 16.56 42.27 1.17
CA LEU A 9 16.49 41.97 2.60
C LEU A 9 17.87 42.18 3.22
N PHE A 10 17.90 42.73 4.43
CA PHE A 10 19.13 42.88 5.19
C PHE A 10 18.93 42.38 6.62
N LEU A 11 19.99 41.82 7.20
CA LEU A 11 20.04 41.37 8.58
C LEU A 11 21.23 41.98 9.30
N TRP A 12 20.97 42.56 10.47
CA TRP A 12 22.01 43.02 11.37
C TRP A 12 22.68 41.82 12.03
N SER A 13 23.94 41.59 11.68
CA SER A 13 24.77 40.51 12.22
C SER A 13 25.76 41.09 13.24
N ASN A 14 25.68 40.62 14.48
CA ASN A 14 26.69 40.89 15.49
C ASN A 14 27.73 39.76 15.46
N THR A 15 28.77 39.94 14.66
CA THR A 15 29.95 39.07 14.68
C THR A 15 31.11 39.88 15.22
N LYS A 16 31.65 39.49 16.38
CA LYS A 16 32.84 40.10 17.03
C LYS A 16 32.66 41.55 17.54
N LYS A 17 31.52 41.86 18.19
CA LYS A 17 31.24 43.16 18.83
C LYS A 17 31.08 44.36 17.88
N GLU A 18 31.04 44.13 16.58
CA GLU A 18 30.65 45.12 15.57
C GLU A 18 29.34 44.67 14.90
N TYR A 19 28.41 45.61 14.77
CA TYR A 19 27.16 45.40 14.04
C TYR A 19 27.43 45.64 12.56
N THR A 20 27.23 44.62 11.74
CA THR A 20 27.34 44.72 10.28
C THR A 20 25.99 44.41 9.66
N LEU A 21 25.54 45.27 8.75
CA LEU A 21 24.34 45.03 7.95
C LEU A 21 24.73 44.09 6.81
N LYS A 22 24.14 42.88 6.80
CA LYS A 22 24.39 41.88 5.75
C LYS A 22 23.17 41.74 4.87
N GLU A 23 23.35 41.87 3.56
CA GLU A 23 22.30 41.57 2.58
C GLU A 23 21.98 40.06 2.65
N ILE A 24 20.69 39.73 2.74
CA ILE A 24 20.19 38.37 2.60
C ILE A 24 19.85 38.19 1.13
N GLU A 25 20.56 37.27 0.47
CA GLU A 25 20.27 36.90 -0.92
C GLU A 25 18.82 36.39 -1.03
N SER A 26 18.13 36.82 -2.08
CA SER A 26 16.77 36.41 -2.36
C SER A 26 16.71 34.95 -2.81
N GLY A 27 15.69 34.23 -2.34
CA GLY A 27 15.46 32.83 -2.69
C GLY A 27 15.96 31.82 -1.65
N TYR A 28 15.78 30.55 -1.95
CA TYR A 28 16.25 29.46 -1.08
C TYR A 28 17.77 29.33 -1.23
N PRO A 29 18.55 29.12 -0.15
CA PRO A 29 20.01 29.07 -0.21
C PRO A 29 20.48 27.75 -0.82
N TYR A 30 20.26 27.55 -2.12
CA TYR A 30 20.75 26.37 -2.82
C TYR A 30 22.27 26.35 -2.77
N LEU A 31 22.86 25.16 -2.65
CA LEU A 31 24.31 25.07 -2.84
C LEU A 31 24.66 25.56 -4.23
N GLN A 32 25.69 26.39 -4.33
CA GLN A 32 26.22 26.80 -5.61
C GLN A 32 26.66 25.58 -6.43
N LYS A 33 26.67 25.74 -7.76
CA LYS A 33 27.23 24.75 -8.65
C LYS A 33 28.70 24.51 -8.23
N PRO A 34 29.17 23.26 -8.16
CA PRO A 34 30.58 22.98 -7.90
C PRO A 34 31.47 23.76 -8.87
N ASN A 35 32.58 24.28 -8.39
CA ASN A 35 33.62 24.85 -9.26
C ASN A 35 34.45 23.73 -9.92
N ASP A 36 35.25 24.08 -10.92
CA ASP A 36 36.01 23.10 -11.73
C ASP A 36 36.89 22.15 -10.89
N ASN A 37 37.45 22.64 -9.77
CA ASN A 37 38.23 21.83 -8.84
C ASN A 37 37.38 20.87 -7.98
N GLU A 38 36.14 21.25 -7.66
CA GLU A 38 35.16 20.36 -7.03
C GLU A 38 34.59 19.35 -8.03
N GLU A 39 34.34 19.72 -9.28
CA GLU A 39 33.80 18.82 -10.33
C GLU A 39 34.66 17.56 -10.51
N ILE A 40 35.99 17.66 -10.39
CA ILE A 40 36.93 16.52 -10.44
C ILE A 40 36.66 15.47 -9.33
N LYS A 41 36.09 15.87 -8.19
CA LYS A 41 35.78 14.98 -7.04
C LYS A 41 34.32 14.52 -7.01
N ILE A 42 33.53 14.85 -8.02
CA ILE A 42 32.09 14.58 -8.04
C ILE A 42 31.79 13.35 -8.89
N SER A 43 31.43 12.27 -8.20
CA SER A 43 30.87 11.08 -8.83
C SER A 43 29.36 11.26 -9.04
N THR A 44 28.89 10.96 -10.24
CA THR A 44 27.46 10.97 -10.58
C THR A 44 26.72 9.83 -9.87
N PRO A 45 25.37 9.87 -9.75
CA PRO A 45 24.62 8.82 -9.07
C PRO A 45 24.89 7.40 -9.59
N ALA A 46 25.22 7.23 -10.88
CA ALA A 46 25.55 5.92 -11.44
C ALA A 46 26.92 5.39 -10.99
N LYS A 47 27.85 6.27 -10.60
CA LYS A 47 29.25 5.92 -10.28
C LYS A 47 29.52 5.72 -8.79
N VAL A 48 28.57 6.07 -7.92
CA VAL A 48 28.73 5.91 -6.47
C VAL A 48 28.31 4.52 -6.02
N SER A 49 29.03 3.95 -5.06
CA SER A 49 28.69 2.65 -4.46
C SER A 49 27.38 2.70 -3.68
N SER A 50 27.07 3.85 -3.08
CA SER A 50 25.82 4.13 -2.38
C SER A 50 25.43 5.59 -2.58
N LEU A 51 24.14 5.84 -2.82
CA LEU A 51 23.59 7.20 -2.94
C LEU A 51 23.80 8.03 -1.66
N GLU A 52 23.92 7.40 -0.49
CA GLU A 52 24.18 8.08 0.78
C GLU A 52 25.56 8.76 0.82
N ASN A 53 26.53 8.20 0.08
CA ASN A 53 27.87 8.75 -0.10
C ASN A 53 27.96 9.72 -1.29
N GLY A 54 26.83 10.00 -1.94
CA GLY A 54 26.76 10.83 -3.14
C GLY A 54 27.28 12.25 -2.91
N ASN A 55 28.19 12.68 -3.78
CA ASN A 55 28.70 14.06 -3.85
C ASN A 55 28.25 14.78 -5.14
N PHE A 56 27.16 14.34 -5.77
CA PHE A 56 26.66 14.92 -7.02
C PHE A 56 25.81 16.17 -6.80
N SER A 57 25.61 16.95 -7.87
CA SER A 57 24.69 18.08 -7.89
C SER A 57 23.99 18.24 -9.24
N GLY A 58 22.73 18.63 -9.22
CA GLY A 58 21.96 19.00 -10.42
C GLY A 58 20.99 20.12 -10.10
N ARG A 59 20.70 20.98 -11.07
CA ARG A 59 19.73 22.07 -10.94
C ARG A 59 18.85 22.10 -12.18
N TYR A 60 17.57 22.34 -11.99
CA TYR A 60 16.62 22.57 -13.07
C TYR A 60 15.51 23.49 -12.57
N CYS A 61 15.07 24.42 -13.42
CA CYS A 61 13.94 25.27 -13.11
C CYS A 61 13.17 25.59 -14.38
N SER A 62 11.86 25.78 -14.24
CA SER A 62 10.99 26.20 -15.34
C SER A 62 9.75 26.90 -14.79
N THR A 63 9.05 27.60 -15.65
CA THR A 63 7.76 28.22 -15.34
C THR A 63 6.69 27.69 -16.26
N PHE A 64 5.45 27.70 -15.78
CA PHE A 64 4.30 27.36 -16.60
C PHE A 64 3.08 28.17 -16.18
N LYS A 65 2.15 28.37 -17.12
CA LYS A 65 0.89 29.05 -16.87
C LYS A 65 -0.22 28.03 -16.62
N TYR A 66 -1.04 28.25 -15.60
CA TYR A 66 -2.23 27.46 -15.29
C TYR A 66 -3.30 28.38 -14.69
N GLN A 67 -4.54 28.34 -15.21
CA GLN A 67 -5.66 29.20 -14.79
C GLN A 67 -5.24 30.66 -14.60
N GLU A 68 -4.60 31.22 -15.63
CA GLU A 68 -4.08 32.60 -15.67
C GLU A 68 -2.92 32.94 -14.72
N THR A 69 -2.58 32.05 -13.78
CA THR A 69 -1.49 32.19 -12.84
C THR A 69 -0.20 31.58 -13.39
N ILE A 70 0.95 32.21 -13.11
CA ILE A 70 2.28 31.69 -13.47
C ILE A 70 2.85 30.98 -12.25
N TYR A 71 3.17 29.70 -12.42
CA TYR A 71 3.85 28.87 -11.44
C TYR A 71 5.32 28.69 -11.84
N CYS A 72 6.17 28.50 -10.84
CA CYS A 72 7.58 28.19 -10.98
C CYS A 72 7.86 26.86 -10.29
N ILE A 73 8.56 25.95 -10.98
CA ILE A 73 9.06 24.72 -10.37
C ILE A 73 10.57 24.77 -10.37
N THR A 74 11.18 24.49 -9.22
CA THR A 74 12.62 24.39 -9.06
C THR A 74 12.98 23.01 -8.49
N LEU A 75 13.91 22.34 -9.14
CA LEU A 75 14.50 21.07 -8.71
C LEU A 75 15.99 21.28 -8.43
N ALA A 76 16.39 21.05 -7.18
CA ALA A 76 17.77 21.01 -6.76
C ALA A 76 18.11 19.60 -6.27
N ILE A 77 19.08 18.96 -6.91
CA ILE A 77 19.58 17.64 -6.52
C ILE A 77 20.94 17.86 -5.88
N ASP A 78 21.13 17.37 -4.68
CA ASP A 78 22.44 17.31 -4.04
C ASP A 78 22.60 15.92 -3.43
N GLY A 79 23.72 15.26 -3.70
CA GLY A 79 24.04 14.02 -3.02
C GLY A 79 24.07 14.24 -1.49
N ASN A 80 23.71 13.21 -0.73
CA ASN A 80 23.54 13.34 0.72
C ASN A 80 24.84 13.79 1.41
N ARG A 81 26.00 13.31 0.94
CA ARG A 81 27.33 13.73 1.42
C ARG A 81 27.61 15.21 1.11
N ARG A 82 27.28 15.67 -0.10
CA ARG A 82 27.41 17.08 -0.49
C ARG A 82 26.57 17.98 0.41
N ALA A 83 25.31 17.62 0.59
CA ALA A 83 24.37 18.36 1.41
C ALA A 83 24.86 18.47 2.87
N LEU A 84 25.32 17.36 3.46
CA LEU A 84 25.84 17.32 4.85
C LEU A 84 27.11 18.16 5.06
N ASN A 85 27.95 18.30 4.04
CA ASN A 85 29.20 19.03 4.12
C ASN A 85 29.02 20.53 3.88
N ASN A 86 28.11 20.90 2.99
CA ASN A 86 28.03 22.26 2.45
C ASN A 86 26.86 23.07 3.01
N TYR A 87 25.79 22.44 3.52
CA TYR A 87 24.78 23.11 4.33
C TYR A 87 25.22 23.23 5.80
N LYS A 88 26.29 24.00 6.04
CA LYS A 88 26.96 24.08 7.35
C LYS A 88 26.10 24.65 8.47
N GLU A 89 25.12 25.48 8.10
CA GLU A 89 24.22 26.15 9.05
C GLU A 89 23.02 25.29 9.48
N LEU A 90 22.74 24.18 8.77
CA LEU A 90 21.62 23.30 9.08
C LEU A 90 22.02 22.21 10.08
N GLY A 91 21.17 21.97 11.06
CA GLY A 91 21.33 20.94 12.07
C GLY A 91 21.37 19.53 11.46
N ARG A 92 22.21 18.67 12.03
CA ARG A 92 22.31 17.25 11.65
C ARG A 92 21.35 16.41 12.49
N GLN A 93 20.87 15.30 11.93
CA GLN A 93 20.04 14.35 12.66
C GLN A 93 20.79 13.79 13.88
N GLY A 94 20.16 13.81 15.06
CA GLY A 94 20.71 13.24 16.30
C GLY A 94 21.82 14.05 16.97
N LYS A 95 22.11 15.29 16.53
CA LYS A 95 22.99 16.21 17.23
C LYS A 95 22.20 17.43 17.68
N ASP A 96 22.21 17.73 18.99
CA ASP A 96 21.63 18.95 19.58
C ASP A 96 22.38 20.25 19.17
N ASN A 97 23.33 20.16 18.24
CA ASN A 97 24.13 21.27 17.72
C ASN A 97 23.48 21.96 16.50
N SER A 98 22.15 22.17 16.49
CA SER A 98 21.56 23.03 15.47
C SER A 98 21.96 24.48 15.72
N LYS A 99 22.98 24.97 15.01
CA LYS A 99 23.38 26.40 15.06
C LYS A 99 22.21 27.34 14.77
N SER A 100 21.21 26.87 14.03
CA SER A 100 20.06 27.64 13.54
C SER A 100 18.69 27.10 13.99
N GLY A 101 18.61 26.02 14.79
CA GLY A 101 17.33 25.37 15.14
C GLY A 101 16.63 24.61 14.00
N ILE A 102 17.13 24.69 12.77
CA ILE A 102 16.52 24.06 11.58
C ILE A 102 17.38 22.88 11.13
N ARG A 103 16.77 21.71 10.88
CA ARG A 103 17.51 20.50 10.46
C ARG A 103 17.55 20.38 8.93
N LEU A 104 18.64 19.83 8.42
CA LEU A 104 18.81 19.55 6.99
C LEU A 104 17.70 18.64 6.46
N VAL A 105 17.28 17.64 7.23
CA VAL A 105 16.23 16.69 6.81
C VAL A 105 14.88 17.36 6.58
N ASP A 106 14.55 18.40 7.35
CA ASP A 106 13.28 19.15 7.23
C ASP A 106 13.28 20.09 6.00
N GLN A 107 14.44 20.22 5.37
CA GLN A 107 14.68 21.11 4.23
C GLN A 107 14.77 20.37 2.90
N ARG A 108 14.48 19.06 2.88
CA ARG A 108 14.65 18.18 1.73
C ARG A 108 13.34 17.48 1.35
N GLY A 109 13.20 17.08 0.09
CA GLY A 109 11.96 16.56 -0.48
C GLY A 109 11.14 17.60 -1.24
N THR A 110 9.84 17.36 -1.37
CA THR A 110 8.93 18.21 -2.16
C THR A 110 8.16 19.18 -1.28
N PHE A 111 8.13 20.45 -1.70
CA PHE A 111 7.51 21.55 -0.96
C PHE A 111 6.66 22.43 -1.84
N ILE A 112 5.60 22.96 -1.25
CA ILE A 112 4.80 24.04 -1.83
C ILE A 112 5.26 25.36 -1.23
N SER A 113 5.48 26.33 -2.09
CA SER A 113 5.76 27.71 -1.72
C SER A 113 4.68 28.63 -2.27
N SER A 114 4.26 29.61 -1.47
CA SER A 114 3.40 30.69 -1.95
C SER A 114 4.17 31.99 -1.92
N GLU A 115 4.23 32.65 -3.08
CA GLU A 115 4.95 33.91 -3.25
C GLU A 115 6.38 33.91 -2.71
N GLY A 116 7.12 32.83 -2.98
CA GLY A 116 8.50 32.64 -2.53
C GLY A 116 8.65 32.17 -1.09
N VAL A 117 7.55 32.12 -0.32
CA VAL A 117 7.54 31.63 1.07
C VAL A 117 7.24 30.14 1.07
N LYS A 118 8.18 29.33 1.55
CA LYS A 118 8.02 27.88 1.74
C LYS A 118 6.96 27.60 2.80
N ILE A 119 5.87 26.93 2.43
CA ILE A 119 4.72 26.66 3.33
C ILE A 119 4.87 25.29 3.99
N CYS A 120 4.79 24.22 3.19
CA CYS A 120 4.70 22.86 3.71
C CYS A 120 5.31 21.84 2.77
N SER A 121 5.67 20.68 3.33
CA SER A 121 6.01 19.50 2.53
C SER A 121 4.74 18.94 1.87
N TYR A 122 4.86 18.47 0.63
CA TYR A 122 3.71 17.94 -0.12
C TYR A 122 4.12 16.77 -1.02
N ASN A 123 4.48 15.65 -0.40
CA ASN A 123 4.88 14.44 -1.11
C ASN A 123 3.70 13.71 -1.78
N LYS A 124 2.46 13.98 -1.34
CA LYS A 124 1.22 13.41 -1.90
C LYS A 124 1.08 13.62 -3.40
N ILE A 125 1.73 14.65 -3.95
CA ILE A 125 1.72 14.92 -5.39
C ILE A 125 2.17 13.72 -6.22
N PHE A 126 3.07 12.90 -5.70
CA PHE A 126 3.60 11.72 -6.38
C PHE A 126 2.70 10.47 -6.25
N GLU A 127 1.60 10.56 -5.51
CA GLU A 127 0.58 9.49 -5.43
C GLU A 127 -0.35 9.52 -6.66
N HIS A 128 -0.36 10.62 -7.42
CA HIS A 128 -1.17 10.77 -8.62
C HIS A 128 -0.68 9.85 -9.76
N LEU A 129 -1.60 9.15 -10.43
CA LEU A 129 -1.31 8.15 -11.48
C LEU A 129 -0.41 8.70 -12.60
N LEU A 130 -0.63 9.94 -13.05
CA LEU A 130 0.21 10.60 -14.08
C LEU A 130 1.70 10.72 -13.70
N LEU A 131 2.03 10.66 -12.40
CA LEU A 131 3.39 10.76 -11.87
C LEU A 131 3.95 9.41 -11.42
N GLU A 132 3.35 8.28 -11.79
CA GLU A 132 3.79 6.93 -11.40
C GLU A 132 5.28 6.70 -11.66
N LYS A 133 5.81 7.19 -12.79
CA LYS A 133 7.24 7.13 -13.17
C LYS A 133 8.16 7.72 -12.09
N TYR A 134 7.68 8.72 -11.36
CA TYR A 134 8.40 9.50 -10.36
C TYR A 134 7.93 9.23 -8.92
N SER A 135 7.00 8.28 -8.72
CA SER A 135 6.46 7.90 -7.41
C SER A 135 7.53 7.63 -6.35
N ILE A 136 8.68 7.08 -6.76
CA ILE A 136 9.83 6.80 -5.90
C ILE A 136 10.38 8.04 -5.16
N LEU A 137 10.15 9.26 -5.69
CA LEU A 137 10.55 10.50 -5.05
C LEU A 137 9.78 10.77 -3.75
N ALA A 138 8.59 10.18 -3.58
CA ALA A 138 7.81 10.29 -2.35
C ALA A 138 8.47 9.59 -1.15
N GLU A 139 9.39 8.65 -1.37
CA GLU A 139 10.02 7.91 -0.29
C GLU A 139 10.92 8.80 0.59
N ASN A 140 10.74 8.77 1.90
CA ASN A 140 11.53 9.56 2.86
C ASN A 140 13.05 9.37 2.71
N LYS A 141 13.48 8.15 2.35
CA LYS A 141 14.89 7.84 2.12
C LYS A 141 15.44 8.52 0.87
N VAL A 142 14.59 8.83 -0.10
CA VAL A 142 14.96 9.47 -1.37
C VAL A 142 14.99 10.99 -1.23
N GLN A 143 14.06 11.55 -0.45
CA GLN A 143 13.95 12.99 -0.20
C GLN A 143 15.27 13.63 0.23
N ARG A 144 16.14 12.91 0.95
CA ARG A 144 17.46 13.42 1.34
C ARG A 144 18.38 13.82 0.17
N HIS A 145 18.07 13.42 -1.06
CA HIS A 145 18.88 13.67 -2.26
C HIS A 145 18.41 14.86 -3.10
N TYR A 146 17.23 15.42 -2.82
CA TYR A 146 16.69 16.50 -3.64
C TYR A 146 15.83 17.50 -2.84
N ILE A 147 15.55 18.63 -3.48
CA ILE A 147 14.55 19.62 -3.10
C ILE A 147 13.75 19.93 -4.36
N LEU A 148 12.44 19.72 -4.32
CA LEU A 148 11.53 20.15 -5.37
C LEU A 148 10.60 21.21 -4.78
N ILE A 149 10.64 22.42 -5.31
CA ILE A 149 9.78 23.53 -4.87
C ILE A 149 8.81 23.85 -5.99
N ILE A 150 7.51 23.77 -5.68
CA ILE A 150 6.44 24.24 -6.55
C ILE A 150 5.96 25.55 -5.96
N ASN A 151 6.23 26.64 -6.66
CA ASN A 151 5.95 27.99 -6.22
C ASN A 151 4.88 28.64 -7.10
N GLY A 152 3.92 29.32 -6.47
CA GLY A 152 2.90 30.10 -7.16
C GLY A 152 1.94 30.72 -6.15
N SER A 153 0.79 31.21 -6.61
CA SER A 153 -0.19 31.83 -5.71
C SER A 153 -1.06 30.77 -5.05
N PHE A 154 -0.61 30.22 -3.91
CA PHE A 154 -1.38 29.27 -3.11
C PHE A 154 -1.95 29.93 -1.86
N ASN A 155 -3.24 29.71 -1.63
CA ASN A 155 -3.92 30.14 -0.41
C ASN A 155 -3.57 29.21 0.76
N VAL A 156 -3.26 29.82 1.90
CA VAL A 156 -2.93 29.15 3.17
C VAL A 156 -4.06 29.31 4.18
N VAL A 157 -4.22 28.31 5.05
CA VAL A 157 -5.16 28.40 6.18
C VAL A 157 -4.64 29.45 7.15
N THR A 158 -5.52 30.31 7.66
CA THR A 158 -5.23 31.47 8.52
C THR A 158 -4.42 31.18 9.78
N ASN A 159 -4.19 29.91 10.14
CA ASN A 159 -3.51 29.55 11.39
C ASN A 159 -2.25 28.68 11.29
N ARG A 160 -1.90 28.00 10.18
CA ARG A 160 -0.69 27.11 10.11
C ARG A 160 -0.18 26.83 8.69
N ASN A 161 1.04 26.28 8.62
CA ASN A 161 1.79 25.69 7.49
C ASN A 161 1.00 24.60 6.70
N SER A 162 -0.19 24.95 6.19
CA SER A 162 -1.12 24.03 5.54
C SER A 162 -1.91 24.76 4.45
N LEU A 163 -2.22 24.03 3.39
CA LEU A 163 -2.95 24.52 2.22
C LEU A 163 -4.46 24.56 2.49
N THR A 164 -5.14 25.57 1.93
CA THR A 164 -6.61 25.56 1.83
C THR A 164 -7.08 24.46 0.87
N ASP A 165 -8.36 24.11 0.94
CA ASP A 165 -8.92 23.09 0.05
C ASP A 165 -8.89 23.53 -1.42
N THR A 166 -9.05 24.82 -1.71
CA THR A 166 -8.86 25.38 -3.06
C THR A 166 -7.44 25.14 -3.59
N SER A 167 -6.41 25.36 -2.77
CA SER A 167 -5.03 25.10 -3.16
C SER A 167 -4.75 23.60 -3.36
N LYS A 168 -5.38 22.73 -2.56
CA LYS A 168 -5.28 21.28 -2.74
C LYS A 168 -5.95 20.83 -4.02
N GLN A 169 -7.13 21.36 -4.35
CA GLN A 169 -7.83 21.08 -5.61
C GLN A 169 -6.96 21.41 -6.82
N ILE A 170 -6.19 22.51 -6.80
CA ILE A 170 -5.22 22.82 -7.86
C ILE A 170 -4.13 21.75 -7.95
N LEU A 171 -3.59 21.30 -6.81
CA LEU A 171 -2.53 20.30 -6.76
C LEU A 171 -3.00 18.87 -7.07
N GLU A 172 -4.32 18.63 -7.08
CA GLU A 172 -4.95 17.36 -7.44
C GLU A 172 -5.51 17.37 -8.87
N ASP A 173 -5.56 18.55 -9.51
CA ASP A 173 -6.10 18.71 -10.86
C ASP A 173 -5.19 18.07 -11.92
N PRO A 174 -5.70 17.13 -12.76
CA PRO A 174 -4.87 16.41 -13.72
C PRO A 174 -4.12 17.31 -14.73
N PRO A 175 -4.72 18.35 -15.34
CA PRO A 175 -4.00 19.33 -16.14
C PRO A 175 -2.84 20.04 -15.42
N PHE A 176 -2.99 20.38 -14.13
CA PHE A 176 -1.89 20.93 -13.35
C PHE A 176 -0.78 19.89 -13.13
N ILE A 177 -1.15 18.67 -12.75
CA ILE A 177 -0.21 17.55 -12.58
C ILE A 177 0.54 17.25 -13.88
N GLU A 178 -0.10 17.37 -15.04
CA GLU A 178 0.54 17.19 -16.34
C GLU A 178 1.68 18.21 -16.57
N LYS A 179 1.53 19.45 -16.09
CA LYS A 179 2.63 20.44 -16.15
C LYS A 179 3.81 20.04 -15.28
N ILE A 180 3.56 19.45 -14.12
CA ILE A 180 4.61 18.91 -13.23
C ILE A 180 5.29 17.72 -13.88
N LYS A 181 4.52 16.82 -14.47
CA LYS A 181 5.06 15.66 -15.21
C LYS A 181 5.97 16.13 -16.34
N ASN A 182 5.51 17.08 -17.15
CA ASN A 182 6.29 17.65 -18.25
C ASN A 182 7.59 18.27 -17.75
N PHE A 183 7.55 19.00 -16.63
CA PHE A 183 8.75 19.53 -15.98
C PHE A 183 9.75 18.43 -15.58
N LEU A 184 9.27 17.36 -14.94
CA LEU A 184 10.13 16.25 -14.50
C LEU A 184 10.69 15.46 -15.68
N ASP A 185 9.90 15.22 -16.73
CA ASP A 185 10.35 14.58 -17.97
C ASP A 185 11.42 15.42 -18.68
N GLU A 186 11.26 16.73 -18.68
CA GLU A 186 12.26 17.64 -19.24
C GLU A 186 13.53 17.67 -18.39
N ALA A 187 13.39 17.72 -17.06
CA ALA A 187 14.53 17.63 -16.14
C ALA A 187 15.29 16.31 -16.32
N GLU A 188 14.61 15.19 -16.53
CA GLU A 188 15.25 13.88 -16.73
C GLU A 188 16.03 13.83 -18.05
N ARG A 189 15.53 14.50 -19.09
CA ARG A 189 16.26 14.60 -20.38
C ARG A 189 17.48 15.51 -20.26
N ASN A 190 17.33 16.66 -19.60
CA ASN A 190 18.32 17.73 -19.61
C ASN A 190 19.36 17.63 -18.49
N VAL A 191 19.04 16.97 -17.37
CA VAL A 191 19.92 16.87 -16.20
C VAL A 191 20.35 15.42 -16.00
N VAL A 192 21.55 15.09 -16.46
CA VAL A 192 22.14 13.74 -16.37
C VAL A 192 22.10 13.19 -14.94
N VAL A 193 22.42 14.03 -13.95
CA VAL A 193 22.38 13.66 -12.53
C VAL A 193 20.97 13.27 -12.07
N PHE A 194 19.92 13.91 -12.60
CA PHE A 194 18.55 13.53 -12.27
C PHE A 194 18.17 12.19 -12.88
N ARG A 195 18.49 11.99 -14.16
CA ARG A 195 18.26 10.73 -14.86
C ARG A 195 18.90 9.54 -14.15
N GLU A 196 20.20 9.65 -13.87
CA GLU A 196 20.93 8.57 -13.20
C GLU A 196 20.40 8.32 -11.77
N LEU A 197 19.97 9.37 -11.05
CA LEU A 197 19.36 9.21 -9.74
C LEU A 197 18.06 8.40 -9.82
N ILE A 198 17.14 8.75 -10.74
CA ILE A 198 15.87 8.04 -10.92
C ILE A 198 16.11 6.58 -11.32
N GLU A 199 17.01 6.32 -12.28
CA GLU A 199 17.36 4.97 -12.73
C GLU A 199 17.92 4.13 -11.57
N ARG A 200 18.84 4.70 -10.79
CA ARG A 200 19.45 4.01 -9.65
C ARG A 200 18.42 3.66 -8.58
N LEU A 201 17.54 4.61 -8.25
CA LEU A 201 16.49 4.41 -7.25
C LEU A 201 15.51 3.31 -7.66
N LYS A 202 15.12 3.27 -8.93
CA LYS A 202 14.25 2.21 -9.47
C LYS A 202 14.90 0.83 -9.34
N LYS A 203 16.18 0.73 -9.70
CA LYS A 203 16.96 -0.52 -9.57
C LYS A 203 17.03 -0.99 -8.11
N GLU A 204 17.44 -0.12 -7.19
CA GLU A 204 17.55 -0.46 -5.76
C GLU A 204 16.20 -0.86 -5.14
N ASN A 205 15.08 -0.29 -5.60
CA ASN A 205 13.75 -0.68 -5.13
C ASN A 205 13.34 -2.07 -5.63
N GLN A 206 13.61 -2.38 -6.90
CA GLN A 206 13.33 -3.71 -7.47
C GLN A 206 14.15 -4.80 -6.77
N GLU A 207 15.44 -4.56 -6.52
CA GLU A 207 16.31 -5.48 -5.79
C GLU A 207 15.78 -5.76 -4.37
N LYS A 208 15.39 -4.71 -3.63
CA LYS A 208 14.79 -4.86 -2.29
C LYS A 208 13.48 -5.65 -2.30
N LYS A 209 12.62 -5.44 -3.31
CA LYS A 209 11.39 -6.25 -3.47
C LYS A 209 11.75 -7.71 -3.67
N PHE A 210 12.71 -8.00 -4.56
CA PHE A 210 13.16 -9.35 -4.85
C PHE A 210 13.77 -10.05 -3.62
N GLU A 211 14.61 -9.36 -2.85
CA GLU A 211 15.18 -9.88 -1.60
C GLU A 211 14.07 -10.25 -0.59
N LYS A 212 13.08 -9.36 -0.39
CA LYS A 212 11.94 -9.64 0.49
C LYS A 212 11.14 -10.86 0.03
N TYR A 213 10.89 -11.00 -1.27
CA TYR A 213 10.22 -12.19 -1.81
C TYR A 213 11.03 -13.46 -1.56
N THR A 214 12.35 -13.39 -1.76
CA THR A 214 13.26 -14.52 -1.53
C THR A 214 13.29 -14.93 -0.05
N GLU A 215 13.35 -13.96 0.86
CA GLU A 215 13.32 -14.20 2.31
C GLU A 215 11.99 -14.84 2.74
N ARG A 216 10.85 -14.33 2.23
CA ARG A 216 9.53 -14.91 2.49
C ARG A 216 9.44 -16.35 2.00
N LEU A 217 9.91 -16.62 0.78
CA LEU A 217 9.92 -17.98 0.23
C LEU A 217 10.80 -18.92 1.04
N LYS A 218 11.98 -18.46 1.48
CA LYS A 218 12.87 -19.24 2.34
C LYS A 218 12.20 -19.59 3.68
N LYS A 219 11.58 -18.61 4.33
CA LYS A 219 10.83 -18.83 5.58
C LYS A 219 9.70 -19.84 5.39
N LEU A 220 8.94 -19.74 4.30
CA LEU A 220 7.87 -20.68 3.98
C LEU A 220 8.40 -22.12 3.78
N LYS A 221 9.50 -22.27 3.02
CA LYS A 221 10.13 -23.58 2.82
C LYS A 221 10.64 -24.19 4.13
N GLU A 222 11.19 -23.38 5.02
CA GLU A 222 11.70 -23.84 6.31
C GLU A 222 10.58 -24.18 7.30
N SER A 223 9.47 -23.45 7.27
CA SER A 223 8.35 -23.63 8.21
C SER A 223 7.43 -24.80 7.85
N ILE A 224 7.31 -25.16 6.56
CA ILE A 224 6.31 -26.13 6.09
C ILE A 224 6.37 -27.49 6.80
N GLN A 225 7.57 -27.92 7.22
CA GLN A 225 7.76 -29.19 7.91
C GLN A 225 7.11 -29.24 9.30
N TYR A 226 6.90 -28.08 9.93
CA TYR A 226 6.32 -27.92 11.27
C TYR A 226 4.82 -27.64 11.23
N ARG A 227 4.24 -27.41 10.05
CA ARG A 227 2.82 -27.09 9.91
C ARG A 227 1.94 -28.33 10.18
N PRO A 228 0.74 -28.14 10.77
CA PRO A 228 -0.24 -29.20 10.85
C PRO A 228 -0.55 -29.76 9.46
N ARG A 229 -0.72 -31.07 9.37
CA ARG A 229 -0.93 -31.78 8.11
C ARG A 229 -1.81 -32.99 8.31
N PHE A 230 -2.40 -33.47 7.24
CA PHE A 230 -3.26 -34.65 7.26
C PHE A 230 -3.08 -35.52 6.02
N LYS A 231 -3.47 -36.79 6.17
CA LYS A 231 -3.66 -37.74 5.07
C LYS A 231 -5.13 -38.12 5.00
N VAL A 232 -5.60 -38.50 3.81
CA VAL A 232 -6.95 -39.01 3.58
C VAL A 232 -6.85 -40.46 3.12
N ASN A 233 -7.44 -41.38 3.88
CA ASN A 233 -7.24 -42.81 3.65
C ASN A 233 -8.27 -43.42 2.70
N ASN A 234 -9.47 -42.85 2.61
CA ASN A 234 -10.59 -43.37 1.84
C ASN A 234 -10.67 -42.82 0.40
N ILE A 235 -9.65 -42.09 -0.06
CA ILE A 235 -9.53 -41.59 -1.43
C ILE A 235 -8.23 -42.10 -2.05
N GLU A 236 -8.34 -43.00 -3.04
CA GLU A 236 -7.19 -43.66 -3.66
C GLU A 236 -6.19 -42.66 -4.27
N GLN A 237 -6.68 -41.60 -4.93
CA GLN A 237 -5.86 -40.59 -5.59
C GLN A 237 -5.01 -39.76 -4.61
N LEU A 238 -5.42 -39.70 -3.34
CA LEU A 238 -4.76 -38.95 -2.27
C LEU A 238 -3.97 -39.85 -1.31
N LYS A 239 -3.98 -41.17 -1.53
CA LYS A 239 -3.27 -42.12 -0.69
C LYS A 239 -1.79 -41.74 -0.56
N ASP A 240 -1.31 -41.76 0.68
CA ASP A 240 0.05 -41.41 1.10
C ASP A 240 0.54 -39.98 0.86
N LYS A 241 -0.30 -39.10 0.32
CA LYS A 241 0.04 -37.69 0.13
C LYS A 241 -0.27 -36.88 1.39
N TRP A 242 0.68 -36.08 1.83
CA TRP A 242 0.46 -35.10 2.90
C TRP A 242 -0.21 -33.85 2.34
N ILE A 243 -1.28 -33.44 3.00
CA ILE A 243 -1.95 -32.16 2.75
C ILE A 243 -1.68 -31.26 3.94
N ILE A 244 -1.24 -30.03 3.68
CA ILE A 244 -0.86 -29.07 4.71
C ILE A 244 -2.08 -28.22 5.10
N ALA A 245 -2.32 -28.06 6.40
CA ALA A 245 -3.34 -27.16 6.91
C ALA A 245 -2.99 -25.70 6.56
N PRO A 246 -3.94 -24.87 6.09
CA PRO A 246 -3.78 -23.43 5.91
C PRO A 246 -3.28 -22.71 7.17
N GLU A 247 -2.64 -21.56 6.95
CA GLU A 247 -2.29 -20.57 7.97
C GLU A 247 -3.04 -19.24 7.73
N HIS A 248 -2.96 -18.31 8.69
CA HIS A 248 -3.56 -16.99 8.56
C HIS A 248 -3.03 -16.25 7.33
N GLY A 249 -3.92 -15.69 6.50
CA GLY A 249 -3.58 -15.06 5.22
C GLY A 249 -3.47 -16.02 4.04
N GLU A 250 -3.84 -17.30 4.20
CA GLU A 250 -3.90 -18.29 3.13
C GLU A 250 -5.35 -18.69 2.78
N GLU A 251 -6.26 -17.72 2.70
CA GLU A 251 -7.68 -17.92 2.33
C GLU A 251 -7.81 -18.64 0.97
N HIS A 252 -6.96 -18.28 0.01
CA HIS A 252 -6.91 -18.97 -1.29
C HIS A 252 -6.56 -20.46 -1.16
N TRP A 253 -5.76 -20.85 -0.16
CA TRP A 253 -5.46 -22.26 0.09
C TRP A 253 -6.66 -22.99 0.71
N VAL A 254 -7.47 -22.31 1.54
CA VAL A 254 -8.77 -22.83 2.00
C VAL A 254 -9.68 -23.11 0.81
N GLY A 255 -9.80 -22.15 -0.12
CA GLY A 255 -10.59 -22.31 -1.33
C GLY A 255 -10.09 -23.43 -2.26
N ALA A 256 -8.77 -23.54 -2.42
CA ALA A 256 -8.16 -24.63 -3.20
C ALA A 256 -8.45 -26.00 -2.57
N LEU A 257 -8.35 -26.13 -1.25
CA LEU A 257 -8.69 -27.36 -0.54
C LEU A 257 -10.18 -27.69 -0.69
N TYR A 258 -11.08 -26.74 -0.43
CA TYR A 258 -12.52 -26.95 -0.59
C TYR A 258 -12.85 -27.41 -2.01
N THR A 259 -12.33 -26.72 -3.01
CA THR A 259 -12.55 -27.05 -4.44
C THR A 259 -12.01 -28.43 -4.79
N MET A 260 -10.82 -28.79 -4.33
CA MET A 260 -10.25 -30.10 -4.59
C MET A 260 -11.14 -31.21 -4.00
N PHE A 261 -11.56 -31.06 -2.75
CA PHE A 261 -12.36 -32.07 -2.06
C PHE A 261 -13.81 -32.12 -2.55
N SER A 262 -14.43 -31.00 -2.90
CA SER A 262 -15.80 -30.96 -3.42
C SER A 262 -15.96 -31.79 -4.70
N HIS A 263 -14.90 -31.91 -5.51
CA HIS A 263 -14.89 -32.72 -6.74
C HIS A 263 -14.59 -34.20 -6.50
N LEU A 264 -14.19 -34.58 -5.29
CA LEU A 264 -13.96 -35.97 -4.87
C LEU A 264 -15.16 -36.54 -4.11
N VAL A 265 -16.12 -35.69 -3.71
CA VAL A 265 -17.37 -36.10 -3.07
C VAL A 265 -18.30 -36.76 -4.09
N THR A 266 -18.89 -37.88 -3.69
CA THR A 266 -19.95 -38.57 -4.45
C THR A 266 -21.30 -38.44 -3.74
N VAL A 267 -22.40 -38.74 -4.44
CA VAL A 267 -23.76 -38.60 -3.91
C VAL A 267 -24.05 -39.44 -2.66
N ASN A 268 -23.26 -40.49 -2.43
CA ASN A 268 -23.38 -41.37 -1.27
C ASN A 268 -22.49 -40.95 -0.09
N SER A 269 -21.75 -39.85 -0.22
CA SER A 269 -20.83 -39.41 0.83
C SER A 269 -21.59 -38.79 1.99
N PRO A 270 -21.08 -38.90 3.22
CA PRO A 270 -21.56 -38.09 4.34
C PRO A 270 -21.52 -36.61 3.99
N CYS A 271 -22.47 -35.84 4.50
CA CYS A 271 -22.52 -34.38 4.34
C CYS A 271 -22.49 -33.89 2.88
N GLN A 272 -22.86 -34.72 1.89
CA GLN A 272 -22.76 -34.37 0.47
C GLN A 272 -23.44 -33.04 0.09
N LYS A 273 -24.53 -32.67 0.77
CA LYS A 273 -25.26 -31.43 0.54
C LYS A 273 -24.50 -30.16 0.95
N LEU A 274 -23.46 -30.30 1.78
CA LEU A 274 -22.57 -29.21 2.20
C LEU A 274 -21.40 -29.00 1.23
N TRP A 275 -21.26 -29.87 0.23
CA TRP A 275 -20.24 -29.80 -0.80
C TRP A 275 -20.83 -29.29 -2.12
N VAL A 276 -20.91 -27.97 -2.25
CA VAL A 276 -21.17 -27.34 -3.55
C VAL A 276 -19.90 -27.36 -4.38
N ARG A 277 -20.02 -27.57 -5.70
CA ARG A 277 -18.90 -27.67 -6.63
C ARG A 277 -18.54 -26.29 -7.18
N PRO A 278 -17.39 -25.70 -6.81
CA PRO A 278 -16.96 -24.42 -7.36
C PRO A 278 -16.67 -24.53 -8.85
N ARG A 279 -17.10 -23.55 -9.64
CA ARG A 279 -16.87 -23.47 -11.09
C ARG A 279 -15.88 -22.38 -11.48
N THR A 280 -15.71 -21.37 -10.65
CA THR A 280 -14.81 -20.24 -10.89
C THR A 280 -14.02 -19.91 -9.63
N PHE A 281 -12.94 -19.16 -9.81
CA PHE A 281 -12.17 -18.57 -8.72
C PHE A 281 -11.77 -17.14 -9.14
N CYS A 282 -12.12 -16.14 -8.35
CA CYS A 282 -11.88 -14.73 -8.63
C CYS A 282 -11.28 -14.04 -7.40
N GLY A 283 -10.12 -13.40 -7.56
CA GLY A 283 -9.53 -12.60 -6.48
C GLY A 283 -10.13 -11.20 -6.31
N ASN A 284 -11.19 -10.86 -7.07
CA ASN A 284 -11.87 -9.57 -7.04
C ASN A 284 -13.38 -9.79 -6.84
N GLY A 285 -13.94 -9.25 -5.74
CA GLY A 285 -15.34 -9.49 -5.40
C GLY A 285 -15.52 -10.81 -4.66
N LEU A 286 -16.62 -11.52 -4.90
CA LEU A 286 -16.88 -12.83 -4.30
C LEU A 286 -15.90 -13.88 -4.85
N ASP A 287 -15.35 -14.72 -3.98
CA ASP A 287 -14.26 -15.65 -4.34
C ASP A 287 -14.64 -16.66 -5.43
N SER A 288 -15.86 -17.23 -5.38
CA SER A 288 -16.30 -18.29 -6.28
C SER A 288 -17.80 -18.26 -6.53
N ILE A 289 -18.21 -18.77 -7.70
CA ILE A 289 -19.55 -19.33 -7.89
C ILE A 289 -19.49 -20.86 -7.87
N ALA A 290 -20.49 -21.48 -7.27
CA ALA A 290 -20.61 -22.92 -7.13
C ALA A 290 -22.00 -23.42 -7.56
N VAL A 291 -22.14 -24.73 -7.66
CA VAL A 291 -23.42 -25.40 -7.95
C VAL A 291 -23.59 -26.63 -7.06
N PRO A 292 -24.82 -27.08 -6.79
CA PRO A 292 -25.05 -28.35 -6.12
C PRO A 292 -24.37 -29.55 -6.82
N LEU A 293 -24.09 -30.62 -6.05
CA LEU A 293 -23.27 -31.76 -6.48
C LEU A 293 -23.77 -32.45 -7.76
N GLU A 294 -25.08 -32.51 -8.01
CA GLU A 294 -25.65 -33.16 -9.20
C GLU A 294 -25.97 -32.17 -10.34
N GLU A 295 -25.84 -30.87 -10.08
CA GLU A 295 -26.24 -29.82 -11.01
C GLU A 295 -25.14 -29.51 -12.03
N ASN A 296 -25.42 -29.78 -13.31
CA ASN A 296 -24.47 -29.64 -14.42
C ASN A 296 -24.86 -28.56 -15.43
N SER A 297 -26.03 -27.94 -15.29
CA SER A 297 -26.47 -26.86 -16.18
C SER A 297 -25.66 -25.57 -15.95
N LEU A 298 -25.67 -24.68 -16.95
CA LEU A 298 -25.07 -23.35 -16.90
C LEU A 298 -26.14 -22.26 -16.75
N LYS A 299 -27.29 -22.60 -16.17
CA LYS A 299 -28.38 -21.64 -15.95
C LYS A 299 -27.98 -20.69 -14.83
N GLU A 300 -28.24 -19.40 -15.02
CA GLU A 300 -27.93 -18.37 -14.03
C GLU A 300 -28.51 -18.70 -12.63
N THR A 301 -29.73 -19.22 -12.60
CA THR A 301 -30.48 -19.50 -11.36
C THR A 301 -29.93 -20.63 -10.50
N VAL A 302 -28.99 -21.42 -11.00
CA VAL A 302 -28.42 -22.56 -10.24
C VAL A 302 -27.09 -22.23 -9.58
N HIS A 303 -26.57 -21.03 -9.81
CA HIS A 303 -25.28 -20.61 -9.28
C HIS A 303 -25.44 -20.01 -7.88
N GLU A 304 -24.62 -20.50 -6.97
CA GLU A 304 -24.58 -20.06 -5.58
C GLU A 304 -23.25 -19.37 -5.31
N GLY A 305 -23.30 -18.26 -4.57
CA GLY A 305 -22.13 -17.50 -4.17
C GLY A 305 -21.35 -18.17 -3.04
N LEU A 306 -20.03 -18.29 -3.18
CA LEU A 306 -19.16 -18.99 -2.25
C LEU A 306 -17.93 -18.13 -1.91
N GLU A 307 -17.71 -17.94 -0.61
CA GLU A 307 -16.60 -17.17 -0.04
C GLU A 307 -15.69 -18.06 0.82
N TYR A 308 -14.38 -17.82 0.80
CA TYR A 308 -13.41 -18.53 1.63
C TYR A 308 -12.76 -17.62 2.66
N LYS A 309 -12.64 -18.11 3.91
CA LYS A 309 -11.91 -17.42 4.98
C LYS A 309 -10.96 -18.37 5.68
N TYR A 310 -9.88 -17.84 6.27
CA TYR A 310 -9.09 -18.63 7.19
C TYR A 310 -9.87 -18.84 8.50
N THR A 311 -10.34 -17.74 9.10
CA THR A 311 -11.19 -17.77 10.29
C THR A 311 -12.43 -16.92 10.09
N PHE A 312 -13.55 -17.34 10.66
CA PHE A 312 -14.78 -16.54 10.70
C PHE A 312 -15.23 -16.35 12.15
N SER A 313 -15.64 -15.12 12.48
CA SER A 313 -16.14 -14.73 13.81
C SER A 313 -17.33 -13.79 13.66
N ALA A 314 -18.30 -13.91 14.55
CA ALA A 314 -19.45 -12.99 14.62
C ALA A 314 -19.06 -11.57 15.05
N THR A 315 -17.87 -11.38 15.65
CA THR A 315 -17.36 -10.07 16.08
C THR A 315 -16.71 -9.27 14.97
N ASP A 316 -16.35 -9.92 13.87
CA ASP A 316 -15.60 -9.31 12.80
C ASP A 316 -16.57 -8.86 11.70
N GLN A 317 -16.35 -7.65 11.17
CA GLN A 317 -17.18 -7.14 10.08
C GLN A 317 -16.89 -7.94 8.79
N TYR A 318 -17.92 -8.54 8.22
CA TYR A 318 -17.80 -9.32 6.99
C TYR A 318 -17.65 -8.39 5.78
N ASN A 319 -16.63 -8.62 4.94
CA ASN A 319 -16.20 -7.67 3.91
C ASN A 319 -16.90 -7.83 2.55
N HIS A 320 -17.80 -8.81 2.39
CA HIS A 320 -18.59 -9.03 1.17
C HIS A 320 -20.08 -8.86 1.47
N PRO A 321 -20.91 -8.51 0.46
CA PRO A 321 -22.33 -8.30 0.69
C PRO A 321 -23.06 -9.62 0.95
N PHE A 322 -23.82 -9.70 2.04
CA PHE A 322 -24.62 -10.89 2.38
C PHE A 322 -25.61 -11.26 1.29
N ILE A 323 -26.20 -10.28 0.60
CA ILE A 323 -27.18 -10.51 -0.48
C ILE A 323 -26.63 -11.30 -1.69
N GLN A 324 -25.30 -11.42 -1.82
CA GLN A 324 -24.65 -12.16 -2.90
C GLN A 324 -23.95 -13.44 -2.42
N THR A 325 -23.94 -13.69 -1.11
CA THR A 325 -23.23 -14.83 -0.50
C THR A 325 -24.25 -15.90 -0.16
N ASN A 326 -24.00 -17.16 -0.54
CA ASN A 326 -24.80 -18.29 -0.09
C ASN A 326 -24.01 -19.17 0.89
N TRP A 327 -22.69 -19.25 0.71
CA TRP A 327 -21.80 -20.09 1.47
C TRP A 327 -20.55 -19.32 1.92
N ILE A 328 -20.21 -19.48 3.20
CA ILE A 328 -18.93 -19.02 3.77
C ILE A 328 -18.20 -20.25 4.28
N VAL A 329 -17.13 -20.64 3.59
CA VAL A 329 -16.28 -21.77 3.98
C VAL A 329 -15.03 -21.23 4.65
N CYS A 330 -14.91 -21.48 5.94
CA CYS A 330 -13.73 -21.07 6.72
C CYS A 330 -12.86 -22.28 7.08
N TRP A 331 -11.55 -22.11 7.24
CA TRP A 331 -10.71 -23.22 7.74
C TRP A 331 -11.16 -23.65 9.15
N ASP A 332 -11.29 -22.67 10.03
CA ASP A 332 -11.81 -22.83 11.40
C ASP A 332 -12.70 -21.65 11.78
N MET A 333 -13.53 -21.80 12.82
CA MET A 333 -14.36 -20.72 13.32
C MET A 333 -14.71 -20.85 14.79
N SER A 334 -14.84 -19.70 15.45
CA SER A 334 -15.48 -19.62 16.76
C SER A 334 -16.96 -19.90 16.63
N MET A 335 -17.53 -20.71 17.53
CA MET A 335 -18.97 -20.91 17.58
C MET A 335 -19.61 -19.75 18.34
N PRO A 336 -20.42 -18.90 17.69
CA PRO A 336 -21.10 -17.80 18.35
C PRO A 336 -22.32 -18.29 19.17
N GLU A 337 -22.88 -17.41 20.00
CA GLU A 337 -24.14 -17.70 20.70
C GLU A 337 -25.33 -17.73 19.73
N LYS A 338 -26.35 -18.55 20.02
CA LYS A 338 -27.58 -18.57 19.22
C LYS A 338 -28.23 -17.19 19.24
N GLY A 339 -28.62 -16.68 18.07
CA GLY A 339 -29.20 -15.35 17.92
C GLY A 339 -28.19 -14.21 17.98
N ALA A 340 -26.89 -14.48 18.03
CA ALA A 340 -25.88 -13.44 17.88
C ALA A 340 -26.03 -12.74 16.52
N LYS A 341 -25.89 -11.42 16.53
CA LYS A 341 -25.96 -10.59 15.32
C LYS A 341 -24.61 -10.61 14.60
N ILE A 342 -24.64 -10.77 13.28
CA ILE A 342 -23.47 -10.63 12.40
C ILE A 342 -23.77 -9.54 11.38
N GLU A 343 -22.79 -8.68 11.10
CA GLU A 343 -22.93 -7.54 10.20
C GLU A 343 -21.89 -7.60 9.06
N ASP A 344 -22.29 -7.14 7.87
CA ASP A 344 -21.38 -6.96 6.76
C ASP A 344 -20.95 -5.49 6.59
N ALA A 345 -20.06 -5.24 5.62
CA ALA A 345 -19.56 -3.91 5.28
C ALA A 345 -20.55 -3.07 4.44
N TYR A 346 -21.71 -3.63 4.08
CA TYR A 346 -22.67 -3.09 3.12
C TYR A 346 -24.04 -2.76 3.76
N GLU A 347 -24.07 -2.55 5.07
CA GLU A 347 -25.26 -2.21 5.84
C GLU A 347 -26.30 -3.36 5.96
N TYR A 348 -25.90 -4.62 5.74
CA TYR A 348 -26.73 -5.78 6.06
C TYR A 348 -26.32 -6.41 7.38
N PHE A 349 -27.29 -7.06 8.01
CA PHE A 349 -27.08 -7.88 9.20
C PHE A 349 -27.97 -9.12 9.15
N GLY A 350 -27.63 -10.12 9.96
CA GLY A 350 -28.46 -11.30 10.19
C GLY A 350 -28.13 -11.95 11.53
N TYR A 351 -28.77 -13.08 11.82
CA TYR A 351 -28.69 -13.73 13.12
C TYR A 351 -28.23 -15.18 13.02
N VAL A 352 -27.44 -15.61 14.00
CA VAL A 352 -26.95 -16.99 14.07
C VAL A 352 -28.10 -17.95 14.39
N SER A 353 -28.28 -18.96 13.55
CA SER A 353 -29.18 -20.10 13.77
C SER A 353 -28.44 -21.43 13.72
N PHE A 354 -28.86 -22.34 14.60
CA PHE A 354 -28.39 -23.73 14.70
C PHE A 354 -29.51 -24.74 14.38
N GLU A 355 -30.57 -24.30 13.70
CA GLU A 355 -31.76 -25.13 13.46
C GLU A 355 -31.58 -26.11 12.30
N ASN A 356 -30.59 -25.87 11.43
CA ASN A 356 -30.23 -26.80 10.37
C ASN A 356 -29.41 -27.98 10.91
N GLU A 357 -30.05 -29.13 11.06
CA GLU A 357 -29.44 -30.37 11.56
C GLU A 357 -28.24 -30.84 10.71
N GLU A 358 -28.19 -30.52 9.40
CA GLU A 358 -27.08 -30.91 8.52
C GLU A 358 -25.76 -30.22 8.91
N LEU A 359 -25.84 -29.07 9.57
CA LEU A 359 -24.68 -28.30 10.01
C LEU A 359 -24.23 -28.67 11.43
N THR A 360 -24.90 -29.62 12.09
CA THR A 360 -24.53 -30.06 13.44
C THR A 360 -23.04 -30.45 13.48
N ASN A 361 -22.30 -29.89 14.44
CA ASN A 361 -20.85 -30.04 14.61
C ASN A 361 -19.97 -29.47 13.48
N ILE A 362 -20.52 -29.04 12.34
CA ILE A 362 -19.78 -28.53 11.19
C ILE A 362 -19.85 -27.00 11.12
N GLY A 363 -21.04 -26.44 11.38
CA GLY A 363 -21.23 -25.00 11.46
C GLY A 363 -22.64 -24.51 11.79
N TYR A 364 -23.06 -23.41 11.15
CA TYR A 364 -24.31 -22.71 11.46
C TYR A 364 -24.83 -21.88 10.28
N GLU A 365 -26.03 -21.34 10.40
CA GLU A 365 -26.61 -20.43 9.40
C GLU A 365 -26.70 -18.99 9.91
N ILE A 366 -26.57 -18.05 8.99
CA ILE A 366 -27.00 -16.66 9.19
C ILE A 366 -28.38 -16.53 8.56
N VAL A 367 -29.39 -16.28 9.38
CA VAL A 367 -30.81 -16.19 9.00
C VAL A 367 -31.34 -14.77 9.22
N ASP A 368 -32.57 -14.51 8.78
CA ASP A 368 -33.26 -13.23 8.95
C ASP A 368 -32.40 -12.05 8.52
N ILE A 369 -31.86 -12.15 7.30
CA ILE A 369 -30.91 -11.18 6.77
C ILE A 369 -31.67 -9.94 6.31
N GLU A 370 -31.30 -8.78 6.85
CA GLU A 370 -31.96 -7.51 6.58
C GLU A 370 -30.94 -6.39 6.40
N ARG A 371 -31.28 -5.45 5.52
CA ARG A 371 -30.57 -4.18 5.40
C ARG A 371 -31.06 -3.22 6.46
N LEU A 372 -30.18 -2.37 6.98
CA LEU A 372 -30.55 -1.28 7.90
C LEU A 372 -31.67 -0.36 7.38
N LYS A 373 -31.89 -0.32 6.05
CA LYS A 373 -32.91 0.50 5.37
C LYS A 373 -34.22 -0.25 5.07
N GLY A 374 -34.36 -1.51 5.49
CA GLY A 374 -35.62 -2.27 5.43
C GLY A 374 -35.78 -3.24 4.26
N GLU A 375 -34.70 -3.57 3.54
CA GLU A 375 -34.72 -4.63 2.52
C GLU A 375 -34.38 -5.98 3.17
N SER A 376 -35.27 -6.95 3.14
CA SER A 376 -35.02 -8.30 3.68
C SER A 376 -34.57 -9.26 2.57
N HIS A 377 -33.66 -10.17 2.90
CA HIS A 377 -33.17 -11.23 2.04
C HIS A 377 -33.58 -12.58 2.61
N SER A 378 -34.26 -13.39 1.80
CA SER A 378 -34.92 -14.61 2.27
C SER A 378 -34.00 -15.83 2.35
N SER A 379 -32.83 -15.81 1.70
CA SER A 379 -31.96 -16.98 1.66
C SER A 379 -30.97 -16.96 2.83
N PRO A 380 -30.88 -18.04 3.63
CA PRO A 380 -29.88 -18.13 4.68
C PRO A 380 -28.48 -18.32 4.11
N ILE A 381 -27.47 -17.84 4.83
CA ILE A 381 -26.05 -18.06 4.50
C ILE A 381 -25.52 -19.19 5.36
N LYS A 382 -24.94 -20.22 4.74
CA LYS A 382 -24.32 -21.33 5.45
C LYS A 382 -22.85 -21.03 5.77
N VAL A 383 -22.51 -21.06 7.05
CA VAL A 383 -21.13 -20.86 7.53
C VAL A 383 -20.57 -22.21 7.98
N ILE A 384 -19.48 -22.64 7.33
CA ILE A 384 -18.96 -24.01 7.45
C ILE A 384 -17.48 -23.98 7.83
N SER A 385 -17.10 -24.79 8.83
CA SER A 385 -15.69 -25.12 9.04
C SER A 385 -15.26 -26.25 8.09
N LEU A 386 -14.37 -25.93 7.16
CA LEU A 386 -13.76 -26.88 6.24
C LEU A 386 -13.04 -28.00 6.97
N LYS A 387 -12.29 -27.67 8.03
CA LYS A 387 -11.58 -28.68 8.82
C LYS A 387 -12.54 -29.71 9.42
N LYS A 388 -13.68 -29.27 9.96
CA LYS A 388 -14.70 -30.16 10.52
C LYS A 388 -15.43 -30.93 9.41
N LEU A 389 -15.82 -30.26 8.33
CA LEU A 389 -16.46 -30.89 7.17
C LEU A 389 -15.58 -32.00 6.56
N LEU A 390 -14.27 -31.79 6.46
CA LEU A 390 -13.31 -32.81 6.01
C LEU A 390 -13.29 -34.04 6.91
N ASN A 391 -13.37 -33.86 8.23
CA ASN A 391 -13.38 -34.98 9.19
C ASN A 391 -14.68 -35.77 9.15
N GLU A 392 -15.81 -35.08 8.94
CA GLU A 392 -17.12 -35.74 8.83
C GLU A 392 -17.29 -36.45 7.48
N THR A 393 -16.67 -35.94 6.41
CA THR A 393 -16.83 -36.48 5.05
C THR A 393 -15.79 -37.55 4.72
N PHE A 394 -14.56 -37.41 5.20
CA PHE A 394 -13.42 -38.22 4.81
C PHE A 394 -12.67 -38.80 6.00
N ASP A 395 -12.01 -39.96 5.79
CA ASP A 395 -11.16 -40.57 6.80
C ASP A 395 -9.81 -39.83 6.87
N CYS A 396 -9.81 -38.73 7.61
CA CYS A 396 -8.67 -37.82 7.78
C CYS A 396 -7.82 -38.21 9.00
N LYS A 397 -6.52 -38.43 8.78
CA LYS A 397 -5.53 -38.63 9.85
C LYS A 397 -4.65 -37.39 10.00
N TRP A 398 -4.85 -36.65 11.08
CA TRP A 398 -4.08 -35.43 11.39
C TRP A 398 -2.75 -35.70 12.08
N THR A 399 -1.79 -34.82 11.86
CA THR A 399 -0.50 -34.79 12.52
C THR A 399 -0.08 -33.34 12.71
N THR A 400 0.20 -32.96 13.95
CA THR A 400 0.75 -31.66 14.31
C THR A 400 2.19 -31.87 14.79
N PRO A 401 3.19 -31.54 13.97
CA PRO A 401 4.59 -31.61 14.39
C PRO A 401 4.86 -30.66 15.58
N PRO A 402 5.86 -30.95 16.43
CA PRO A 402 6.27 -30.02 17.47
C PRO A 402 6.76 -28.71 16.86
N THR A 403 6.41 -27.58 17.48
CA THR A 403 6.93 -26.26 17.10
C THR A 403 8.43 -26.18 17.37
N LYS A 404 9.14 -25.43 16.53
CA LYS A 404 10.58 -25.18 16.66
C LYS A 404 10.89 -24.27 17.84
#